data_AF-A0A957QBD8-F1
#
_entry.id   AF-A0A957QBD8-F1
#
_cell.length_a   1.000
_cell.length_b   1.000
_cell.length_c   1.000
_cell.angle_alpha   90.00
_cell.angle_beta   90.00
_cell.angle_gamma   90.00
#
_symmetry.space_group_name_H-M   'P 1'
#
loop_
_entity.id
_entity.type
_entity.pdbx_description
1 polymer ?
#
loop_
_entity_poly.entity_id
_entity_poly.type
_entity_poly.pdbx_seq_one_letter_code
_entity_poly.pdbx_strand_id
1 'polypeptide(L)'
;AVAYAEALAIWEPLHHPNRYEAVAGQAVALDHLGRSSEALELVRDVLAFVAREGLGGIVEPVLLLLHCEAVLTGGGDTAAARRVLHQAATWIETIAARISEHQVRAVFLTKPDHQRLAQRRKLYP
;
A
#
# COMPACT_ATOMS: atom_id res chain seq x y z
N ALA A 1 1.01 -5.66 15.67
CA ALA A 1 -0.29 -5.11 16.14
C ALA A 1 -0.08 -3.91 17.05
N VAL A 2 0.66 -4.02 18.16
CA VAL A 2 0.87 -2.93 19.14
C VAL A 2 1.50 -1.67 18.51
N ALA A 3 2.60 -1.81 17.76
CA ALA A 3 3.26 -0.66 17.13
C ALA A 3 2.37 0.13 16.14
N TYR A 4 1.44 -0.55 15.45
CA TYR A 4 0.49 0.14 14.57
C TYR A 4 -0.59 0.88 15.36
N ALA A 5 -1.05 0.32 16.47
CA ALA A 5 -1.99 1.00 17.36
C ALA A 5 -1.37 2.27 17.97
N GLU A 6 -0.09 2.22 18.36
CA GLU A 6 0.65 3.39 18.86
C GLU A 6 0.80 4.47 17.78
N ALA A 7 1.15 4.10 16.55
CA ALA A 7 1.25 5.04 15.44
C ALA A 7 -0.11 5.70 15.12
N LEU A 8 -1.20 4.93 15.14
CA LEU A 8 -2.55 5.45 14.93
C LEU A 8 -2.98 6.42 16.03
N ALA A 9 -2.64 6.16 17.29
CA ALA A 9 -2.93 7.06 18.40
C ALA A 9 -2.29 8.46 18.22
N ILE A 10 -1.17 8.54 17.50
CA ILE A 10 -0.49 9.81 17.17
C ILE A 10 -1.10 10.48 15.94
N TRP A 11 -1.37 9.70 14.88
CA TRP A 11 -1.77 10.26 13.58
C TRP A 11 -3.26 10.59 13.46
N GLU A 12 -4.13 9.87 14.18
CA GLU A 12 -5.58 10.06 14.12
C GLU A 12 -6.00 11.49 14.51
N PRO A 13 -5.56 12.06 15.65
CA PRO A 13 -5.97 13.41 16.05
C PRO A 13 -5.44 14.49 15.09
N LEU A 14 -4.32 14.21 14.42
CA LEU A 14 -3.69 15.12 13.45
C LEU A 14 -4.34 15.04 12.07
N HIS A 15 -5.28 14.11 11.86
CA HIS A 15 -5.87 13.82 10.55
C HIS A 15 -4.80 13.58 9.46
N HIS A 16 -3.64 13.03 9.85
CA HIS A 16 -2.50 12.92 8.96
C HIS A 16 -2.68 11.74 7.98
N PRO A 17 -2.43 11.89 6.67
CA PRO A 17 -2.66 10.83 5.67
C PRO A 17 -1.85 9.54 5.96
N ASN A 18 -0.65 9.65 6.52
CA ASN A 18 0.15 8.48 6.96
C ASN A 18 -0.57 7.55 7.94
N ARG A 19 -1.67 7.96 8.59
CA ARG A 19 -2.51 7.05 9.37
C ARG A 19 -2.86 5.79 8.57
N TYR A 20 -3.13 5.93 7.27
CA TYR A 20 -3.52 4.81 6.42
C TYR A 20 -2.37 3.85 6.09
N GLU A 21 -1.10 4.26 6.24
CA GLU A 21 0.03 3.32 6.22
C GLU A 21 0.01 2.41 7.44
N ALA A 22 -0.24 2.97 8.63
CA ALA A 22 -0.42 2.15 9.84
C ALA A 22 -1.66 1.27 9.76
N VAL A 23 -2.78 1.77 9.21
CA VAL A 23 -3.98 0.95 8.99
C VAL A 23 -3.67 -0.23 8.06
N ALA A 24 -2.99 0.00 6.93
CA ALA A 24 -2.62 -1.06 6.00
C ALA A 24 -1.65 -2.09 6.63
N GLY A 25 -0.67 -1.62 7.42
CA GLY A 25 0.21 -2.51 8.17
C GLY A 25 -0.52 -3.31 9.27
N GLN A 26 -1.48 -2.68 9.95
CA GLN A 26 -2.35 -3.37 10.92
C GLN A 26 -3.18 -4.45 10.23
N ALA A 27 -3.70 -4.18 9.03
CA ALA A 27 -4.47 -5.16 8.26
C ALA A 27 -3.64 -6.43 7.97
N VAL A 28 -2.39 -6.28 7.52
CA VAL A 28 -1.48 -7.42 7.32
C VAL A 28 -1.24 -8.18 8.63
N ALA A 29 -1.04 -7.47 9.74
CA ALA A 29 -0.85 -8.10 11.05
C ALA A 29 -2.10 -8.88 11.51
N LEU A 30 -3.30 -8.38 11.23
CA LEU A 30 -4.56 -9.07 11.53
C LEU A 30 -4.75 -10.31 10.67
N ASP A 31 -4.44 -10.22 9.37
CA ASP A 31 -4.54 -11.36 8.46
C ASP A 31 -3.60 -12.51 8.87
N HIS A 32 -2.35 -12.19 9.24
CA HIS A 32 -1.40 -13.17 9.79
C HIS A 32 -1.87 -13.83 11.10
N LEU A 33 -2.76 -13.18 11.86
CA LEU A 33 -3.39 -13.73 13.06
C LEU A 33 -4.67 -14.53 12.76
N GLY A 34 -5.01 -14.73 11.48
CA GLY A 34 -6.23 -15.41 11.05
C GLY A 34 -7.49 -14.56 11.16
N ARG A 35 -7.36 -13.25 11.45
CA ARG A 35 -8.48 -12.30 11.56
C ARG A 35 -8.77 -11.64 10.22
N SER A 36 -8.93 -12.45 9.18
CA SER A 36 -9.00 -11.98 7.79
C SER A 36 -10.20 -11.08 7.51
N SER A 37 -11.34 -11.28 8.19
CA SER A 37 -12.51 -10.40 8.02
C SER A 37 -12.22 -8.96 8.43
N GLU A 38 -11.56 -8.78 9.58
CA GLU A 38 -11.17 -7.46 10.09
C GLU A 38 -10.04 -6.84 9.27
N ALA A 39 -9.10 -7.66 8.80
CA ALA A 39 -8.07 -7.21 7.87
C ALA A 39 -8.68 -6.66 6.58
N LEU A 40 -9.66 -7.35 6.01
CA LEU A 40 -10.37 -6.91 4.80
C LEU A 40 -11.17 -5.62 5.03
N GLU A 41 -11.76 -5.42 6.22
CA GLU A 41 -12.39 -4.16 6.60
C GLU A 41 -11.41 -2.99 6.55
N LEU A 42 -10.25 -3.13 7.19
CA LEU A 42 -9.21 -2.09 7.18
C LEU A 42 -8.70 -1.81 5.76
N VAL A 43 -8.56 -2.84 4.92
CA VAL A 43 -8.16 -2.64 3.52
C VAL A 43 -9.21 -1.89 2.72
N ARG A 44 -10.50 -2.15 2.95
CA ARG A 44 -11.58 -1.37 2.31
C ARG A 44 -11.48 0.11 2.68
N ASP A 45 -11.23 0.41 3.95
CA ASP A 45 -11.10 1.79 4.42
C ASP A 45 -9.90 2.51 3.79
N VAL A 46 -8.74 1.84 3.71
CA VAL A 46 -7.54 2.36 3.06
C VAL A 46 -7.81 2.62 1.57
N LEU A 47 -8.40 1.67 0.85
CA LEU A 47 -8.66 1.83 -0.58
C LEU A 47 -9.75 2.89 -0.86
N ALA A 48 -10.73 3.04 0.02
CA ALA A 48 -11.72 4.12 -0.06
C ALA A 48 -11.07 5.50 0.12
N PHE A 49 -10.11 5.63 1.05
CA PHE A 49 -9.30 6.84 1.19
C PHE A 49 -8.48 7.11 -0.06
N VAL A 50 -7.72 6.11 -0.55
CA VAL A 50 -6.87 6.27 -1.75
C VAL A 50 -7.72 6.65 -2.97
N ALA A 51 -8.93 6.12 -3.11
CA ALA A 51 -9.83 6.47 -4.20
C ALA A 51 -10.34 7.93 -4.12
N ARG A 52 -10.50 8.48 -2.90
CA ARG A 52 -11.01 9.84 -2.69
C ARG A 52 -9.91 10.89 -2.70
N GLU A 53 -8.81 10.64 -2.01
CA GLU A 53 -7.76 11.62 -1.73
C GLU A 53 -6.48 11.37 -2.56
N GLY A 54 -6.35 10.20 -3.17
CA GLY A 54 -5.13 9.77 -3.85
C GLY A 54 -4.03 9.33 -2.89
N LEU A 55 -2.78 9.34 -3.39
CA LEU A 55 -1.58 8.92 -2.66
C LEU A 55 -0.69 10.11 -2.25
N GLY A 56 -1.19 11.34 -2.40
CA GLY A 56 -0.46 12.55 -2.03
C GLY A 56 -0.27 12.64 -0.51
N GLY A 57 0.95 12.92 -0.05
CA GLY A 57 1.25 13.05 1.38
C GLY A 57 1.46 11.74 2.14
N ILE A 58 1.33 10.59 1.45
CA ILE A 58 1.74 9.27 1.93
C ILE A 58 3.25 9.13 1.72
N VAL A 59 3.99 8.66 2.73
CA VAL A 59 5.46 8.51 2.71
C VAL A 59 5.88 7.28 1.90
N GLU A 60 5.21 6.15 2.13
CA GLU A 60 5.49 4.85 1.48
C GLU A 60 4.24 4.33 0.73
N PRO A 61 3.81 5.00 -0.36
CA PRO A 61 2.56 4.67 -1.06
C PRO A 61 2.56 3.29 -1.72
N VAL A 62 3.72 2.82 -2.20
CA VAL A 62 3.82 1.49 -2.81
C VAL A 62 3.76 0.41 -1.74
N LEU A 63 4.39 0.61 -0.58
CA LEU A 63 4.28 -0.30 0.55
C LEU A 63 2.83 -0.41 1.06
N LEU A 64 2.13 0.72 1.19
CA LEU A 64 0.71 0.75 1.55
C LEU A 64 -0.12 -0.12 0.61
N LEU A 65 0.04 0.04 -0.71
CA LEU A 65 -0.72 -0.74 -1.69
C LEU A 65 -0.31 -2.22 -1.69
N LEU A 66 0.97 -2.55 -1.46
CA LEU A 66 1.43 -3.93 -1.30
C LEU A 66 0.82 -4.61 -0.06
N HIS A 67 0.60 -3.87 1.03
CA HIS A 67 -0.10 -4.40 2.20
C HIS A 67 -1.56 -4.70 1.90
N CYS A 68 -2.28 -3.78 1.23
CA CYS A 68 -3.65 -4.02 0.79
C CYS A 68 -3.74 -5.24 -0.13
N GLU A 69 -2.82 -5.36 -1.08
CA GLU A 69 -2.75 -6.45 -2.04
C GLU A 69 -2.52 -7.82 -1.38
N ALA A 70 -1.64 -7.87 -0.36
CA ALA A 70 -1.36 -9.10 0.37
C ALA A 70 -2.62 -9.63 1.08
N VAL A 71 -3.33 -8.75 1.78
CA VAL A 71 -4.58 -9.10 2.49
C VAL A 71 -5.69 -9.51 1.51
N LEU A 72 -5.84 -8.79 0.38
CA LEU A 72 -6.82 -9.16 -0.64
C LEU A 72 -6.53 -10.54 -1.25
N THR A 73 -5.25 -10.86 -1.47
CA THR A 73 -4.84 -12.18 -1.92
C THR A 73 -5.14 -13.26 -0.87
N GLY A 74 -4.82 -13.01 0.40
CA GLY A 74 -5.15 -13.91 1.51
C GLY A 74 -6.64 -14.17 1.65
N GLY A 75 -7.47 -13.15 1.42
CA GLY A 75 -8.93 -13.24 1.38
C GLY A 75 -9.53 -13.81 0.08
N GLY A 76 -8.71 -14.15 -0.91
CA GLY A 76 -9.15 -14.76 -2.17
C GLY A 76 -9.67 -13.78 -3.23
N ASP A 77 -9.69 -12.46 -2.98
CA ASP A 77 -10.08 -11.45 -3.98
C ASP A 77 -8.90 -11.07 -4.88
N THR A 78 -8.49 -12.03 -5.71
CA THR A 78 -7.36 -11.87 -6.64
C THR A 78 -7.61 -10.78 -7.69
N ALA A 79 -8.88 -10.50 -8.01
CA ALA A 79 -9.23 -9.46 -8.96
C ALA A 79 -8.99 -8.06 -8.37
N ALA A 80 -9.38 -7.83 -7.12
CA ALA A 80 -9.04 -6.60 -6.40
C ALA A 80 -7.54 -6.47 -6.17
N ALA A 81 -6.85 -7.54 -5.77
CA ALA A 81 -5.39 -7.55 -5.60
C ALA A 81 -4.68 -7.08 -6.88
N ARG A 82 -5.09 -7.60 -8.05
CA ARG A 82 -4.54 -7.19 -9.35
C ARG A 82 -4.78 -5.70 -9.65
N ARG A 83 -5.96 -5.16 -9.34
CA ARG A 83 -6.26 -3.73 -9.52
C ARG A 83 -5.34 -2.86 -8.65
N VAL A 84 -5.10 -3.26 -7.41
CA VAL A 84 -4.20 -2.57 -6.49
C VAL A 84 -2.75 -2.60 -7.00
N LEU A 85 -2.26 -3.74 -7.51
CA LEU A 85 -0.93 -3.83 -8.14
C LEU A 85 -0.81 -2.92 -9.36
N HIS A 86 -1.84 -2.85 -10.19
CA HIS A 86 -1.86 -1.97 -11.35
C HIS A 86 -1.80 -0.50 -10.91
N GLN A 87 -2.60 -0.12 -9.92
CA GLN A 87 -2.59 1.24 -9.38
C GLN A 87 -1.21 1.64 -8.82
N ALA A 88 -0.55 0.75 -8.07
CA ALA A 88 0.79 0.99 -7.57
C ALA A 88 1.82 1.19 -8.70
N ALA A 89 1.72 0.39 -9.77
CA ALA A 89 2.61 0.52 -10.92
C ALA A 89 2.42 1.84 -11.66
N THR A 90 1.16 2.21 -11.93
CA THR A 90 0.82 3.50 -12.56
C THR A 90 1.33 4.68 -11.74
N TRP A 91 1.29 4.58 -10.41
CA TRP A 91 1.87 5.61 -9.53
C TRP A 91 3.39 5.70 -9.70
N ILE A 92 4.11 4.58 -9.65
CA ILE A 92 5.58 4.56 -9.87
C ILE A 92 5.93 5.15 -11.23
N GLU A 93 5.23 4.73 -12.29
CA GLU A 93 5.45 5.23 -13.65
C GLU A 93 5.24 6.75 -13.74
N THR A 94 4.18 7.25 -13.09
CA THR A 94 3.88 8.69 -13.02
C THR A 94 4.97 9.48 -12.32
N ILE A 95 5.46 8.99 -11.16
CA ILE A 95 6.54 9.67 -10.42
C ILE A 95 7.87 9.57 -11.18
N ALA A 96 8.22 8.39 -11.70
CA ALA A 96 9.44 8.18 -12.47
C ALA A 96 9.50 9.10 -13.70
N ALA A 97 8.37 9.32 -14.39
CA ALA A 97 8.29 10.23 -15.53
C ALA A 97 8.56 11.70 -15.16
N ARG A 98 8.36 12.09 -13.90
CA ARG A 98 8.65 13.45 -13.39
C ARG A 98 10.10 13.63 -12.93
N ILE A 99 10.87 12.56 -12.81
CA ILE A 99 12.28 12.61 -12.42
C ILE A 99 13.14 12.72 -13.69
N SER A 100 13.59 13.94 -14.00
CA SER A 100 14.42 14.21 -15.18
C SER A 100 15.81 13.57 -15.08
N GLU A 101 16.42 13.61 -13.90
CA GLU A 101 17.77 13.09 -13.66
C GLU A 101 17.82 11.56 -13.71
N HIS A 102 18.56 11.01 -14.68
CA HIS A 102 18.58 9.56 -14.94
C HIS A 102 19.04 8.75 -13.73
N GLN A 103 20.09 9.21 -13.03
CA GLN A 103 20.62 8.52 -11.85
C GLN A 103 19.61 8.49 -10.71
N VAL A 104 18.91 9.61 -10.45
CA VAL A 104 17.88 9.69 -9.41
C VAL A 104 16.69 8.79 -9.77
N ARG A 105 16.28 8.79 -11.04
CA ARG A 105 15.20 7.90 -11.51
C ARG A 105 15.58 6.42 -11.37
N ALA A 106 16.82 6.05 -11.67
CA ALA A 106 17.30 4.69 -11.48
C ALA A 106 17.24 4.26 -10.01
N VAL A 107 17.73 5.11 -9.09
CA VAL A 107 17.65 4.84 -7.64
C VAL A 107 16.19 4.69 -7.18
N PHE A 108 15.31 5.59 -7.61
CA PHE A 108 13.88 5.53 -7.32
C PHE A 108 13.26 4.20 -7.76
N LEU A 109 13.55 3.73 -8.98
CA LEU A 109 12.99 2.47 -9.50
C LEU A 109 13.55 1.22 -8.79
N THR A 110 14.72 1.32 -8.15
CA THR A 110 15.37 0.19 -7.45
C THR A 110 15.01 0.08 -5.97
N LYS A 111 14.11 0.93 -5.44
CA LYS A 111 13.66 0.80 -4.05
C LYS A 111 13.11 -0.61 -3.77
N PRO A 112 13.32 -1.18 -2.56
CA PRO A 112 12.95 -2.57 -2.27
C PRO A 112 11.47 -2.91 -2.51
N ASP A 113 10.58 -2.00 -2.14
CA ASP A 113 9.12 -2.11 -2.33
C ASP A 113 8.73 -2.02 -3.81
N HIS A 114 9.39 -1.18 -4.60
CA HIS A 114 9.18 -1.10 -6.05
C HIS A 114 9.63 -2.39 -6.76
N GLN A 115 10.76 -2.96 -6.34
CA GLN A 115 11.23 -4.25 -6.84
C GLN A 115 10.26 -5.38 -6.45
N ARG A 116 9.76 -5.37 -5.22
CA ARG A 116 8.74 -6.31 -4.75
C ARG A 116 7.45 -6.20 -5.57
N LEU A 117 7.00 -4.99 -5.87
CA LEU A 117 5.84 -4.77 -6.75
C LEU A 117 6.06 -5.38 -8.14
N ALA A 118 7.23 -5.15 -8.75
CA ALA A 118 7.57 -5.72 -10.05
C ALA A 118 7.56 -7.25 -10.04
N GLN A 119 7.98 -7.88 -8.93
CA GLN A 119 7.90 -9.33 -8.75
C GLN A 119 6.45 -9.81 -8.58
N ARG A 120 5.65 -9.14 -7.73
CA ARG A 120 4.24 -9.50 -7.48
C ARG A 120 3.40 -9.44 -8.75
N ARG A 121 3.60 -8.42 -9.60
CA ARG A 121 2.89 -8.28 -10.88
C ARG A 121 3.10 -9.46 -11.84
N LYS A 122 4.25 -10.12 -11.79
CA LYS A 122 4.51 -11.31 -12.62
C LYS A 122 3.68 -12.53 -12.22
N LEU A 123 3.12 -12.54 -11.01
CA LEU A 123 2.25 -13.62 -10.51
C LEU A 123 0.81 -13.50 -11.02
N TYR A 124 0.43 -12.35 -11.59
CA TYR A 124 -0.93 -12.06 -12.08
C TYR A 124 -0.88 -11.52 -13.53
N PRO A 125 -0.64 -12.38 -14.54
CA PRO A 125 -0.69 -11.99 -15.94
C PRO A 125 -2.09 -11.56 -16.38
#